data_AF-A0A6F8TQB9-F1
#
_entry.id   AF-A0A6F8TQB9-F1
#
_cell.length_a   1.000
_cell.length_b   1.000
_cell.length_c   1.000
_cell.angle_alpha   90.00
_cell.angle_beta   90.00
_cell.angle_gamma   90.00
#
_symmetry.space_group_name_H-M   'P 1'
#
loop_
_entity.id
_entity.type
_entity.pdbx_description
1 polymer ?
#
loop_
_entity_poly.entity_id
_entity_poly.type
_entity_poly.pdbx_seq_one_letter_code
_entity_poly.pdbx_strand_id
1 'polypeptide(L)' 'MSSKPLPPEETAPLNGSMASNMEEVIKLGKQMEKLRSSGELKSHNRVSDPAQYEED' A
#
# COMPACT_ATOMS: atom_id res chain seq x y z
N MET A 1 10.30 -29.22 29.56
CA MET A 1 9.12 -28.34 29.63
C MET A 1 9.62 -26.90 29.69
N SER A 2 9.73 -26.21 28.55
CA SER A 2 10.08 -24.78 28.53
C SER A 2 9.15 -24.10 27.54
N SER A 3 8.01 -23.63 28.04
CA SER A 3 7.02 -22.88 27.25
C SER A 3 7.58 -21.49 26.98
N LYS A 4 8.14 -21.30 25.79
CA LYS A 4 8.41 -19.97 25.22
C LYS A 4 7.07 -19.22 25.18
N PRO A 5 7.00 -17.96 25.65
CA PRO A 5 5.75 -17.21 25.56
C PRO A 5 5.44 -16.97 24.07
N LEU A 6 4.20 -17.27 23.68
CA LEU A 6 3.69 -16.94 22.35
C LEU A 6 3.74 -15.41 22.18
N PRO A 7 4.24 -14.89 21.05
CA PRO A 7 4.12 -13.47 20.75
C PRO A 7 2.64 -13.07 20.77
N PRO A 8 2.31 -11.84 21.18
CA PRO A 8 0.93 -11.37 21.18
C PRO A 8 0.39 -11.53 19.76
N GLU A 9 -0.68 -12.32 19.65
CA GLU A 9 -1.54 -12.55 18.48
C GLU A 9 -1.09 -11.71 17.28
N GLU A 10 -0.40 -12.36 16.35
CA GLU A 10 -0.18 -11.86 15.01
C GLU A 10 -1.52 -11.32 14.52
N THR A 11 -1.67 -9.99 14.52
CA THR A 11 -2.74 -9.33 13.79
C THR A 11 -2.45 -9.62 12.33
N ALA A 12 -2.87 -10.80 11.88
CA ALA A 12 -2.82 -11.22 10.50
C ALA A 12 -3.26 -10.00 9.68
N PRO A 13 -2.48 -9.59 8.67
CA PRO A 13 -2.77 -8.37 7.96
C PRO A 13 -4.20 -8.49 7.43
N LEU A 14 -5.03 -7.54 7.84
CA LEU A 14 -6.47 -7.52 7.59
C LEU A 14 -6.69 -7.08 6.13
N ASN A 15 -6.16 -7.84 5.17
CA ASN A 15 -6.15 -7.45 3.77
C ASN A 15 -6.37 -8.67 2.85
N GLY A 16 -7.58 -9.23 2.91
CA GLY A 16 -8.11 -10.12 1.88
C GLY A 16 -8.88 -9.42 0.76
N SER A 17 -9.18 -8.13 0.89
CA SER A 17 -9.95 -7.39 -0.12
C SER A 17 -9.21 -6.13 -0.58
N MET A 18 -9.09 -5.95 -1.89
CA MET A 18 -8.44 -4.80 -2.54
C MET A 18 -9.10 -3.45 -2.17
N ALA A 19 -10.34 -3.50 -1.70
CA ALA A 19 -11.05 -2.45 -0.97
C ALA A 19 -12.12 -3.12 -0.08
N SER A 20 -12.39 -2.59 1.10
CA SER A 20 -13.35 -3.18 2.06
C SER A 20 -14.80 -2.73 1.83
N ASN A 21 -15.01 -1.66 1.05
CA ASN A 21 -16.34 -1.10 0.75
C ASN A 21 -16.33 -0.23 -0.54
N MET A 22 -17.52 0.16 -1.02
CA MET A 22 -17.67 0.97 -2.23
C MET A 22 -17.04 2.37 -2.12
N GLU A 23 -17.02 2.96 -0.92
CA GLU A 23 -16.40 4.26 -0.69
C GLU A 23 -14.89 4.20 -0.92
N GLU A 24 -14.24 3.12 -0.48
CA GLU A 24 -12.83 2.85 -0.71
C GLU A 24 -12.51 2.59 -2.17
N VAL A 25 -13.37 1.88 -2.90
CA VAL A 25 -13.22 1.70 -4.36
C VAL A 25 -13.22 3.04 -5.08
N ILE A 26 -14.10 3.96 -4.70
CA ILE A 26 -14.17 5.31 -5.29
C ILE A 26 -12.92 6.12 -4.96
N LYS A 27 -12.43 6.05 -3.71
CA LYS A 27 -11.20 6.74 -3.29
C LYS A 27 -9.98 6.20 -4.04
N LEU A 28 -9.86 4.88 -4.16
CA LEU A 28 -8.82 4.22 -4.93
C LEU A 28 -8.89 4.65 -6.40
N GLY A 29 -10.08 4.64 -7.01
CA GLY A 29 -10.30 5.11 -8.37
C GLY A 29 -9.86 6.56 -8.58
N LYS A 30 -10.09 7.46 -7.61
CA LYS A 30 -9.60 8.86 -7.67
C LYS A 30 -8.08 8.97 -7.51
N GLN A 31 -7.48 8.11 -6.69
CA GLN A 31 -6.01 8.04 -6.56
C GLN A 31 -5.38 7.51 -7.85
N MET A 32 -6.05 6.56 -8.50
CA MET A 32 -5.63 5.96 -9.78
C MET A 32 -5.99 6.81 -11.00
N GLU A 33 -6.97 7.71 -10.94
CA GLU A 33 -7.46 8.50 -12.08
C GLU A 33 -6.32 9.19 -12.83
N LYS A 34 -5.30 9.63 -12.09
CA LYS A 34 -4.19 10.37 -12.65
C LYS A 34 -2.98 9.52 -12.99
N LEU A 35 -2.88 8.27 -12.49
CA LEU A 35 -1.79 7.29 -12.64
C LEU A 35 -0.56 7.83 -13.38
N ARG A 36 0.05 8.88 -12.80
CA ARG A 36 0.94 9.73 -13.60
C ARG A 36 2.20 8.95 -13.83
N SER A 37 2.59 8.84 -15.08
CA SER A 37 3.93 8.39 -15.43
C SER A 37 4.97 9.32 -14.81
N SER A 38 6.21 8.83 -14.69
CA SER A 38 7.35 9.65 -14.24
C SER A 38 7.54 10.91 -15.09
N GLY A 39 7.15 10.87 -16.37
CA GLY A 39 7.12 12.04 -17.26
C GLY A 39 6.06 13.07 -16.86
N GLU A 40 4.84 12.63 -16.58
CA GLU A 40 3.72 13.51 -16.23
C GLU A 40 3.85 14.13 -14.84
N LEU A 41 4.55 13.46 -13.91
CA LEU A 41 4.87 14.03 -12.59
C LEU A 41 5.74 15.29 -12.70
N LYS A 42 6.73 15.28 -13.61
CA LYS A 42 7.62 16.44 -13.86
C LYS A 42 6.83 17.66 -14.32
N SER A 43 5.87 17.47 -15.22
CA SER A 43 5.00 18.55 -15.73
C SER A 43 4.12 19.17 -14.64
N HIS A 44 3.91 18.47 -13.52
CA HIS A 44 3.12 18.92 -12.38
C HIS A 44 3.97 19.32 -11.15
N ASN A 45 5.29 19.46 -11.30
CA ASN A 45 6.22 19.73 -10.19
C ASN A 45 6.12 18.70 -9.06
N ARG A 46 5.93 17.42 -9.42
CA ARG A 46 5.90 16.29 -8.48
C ARG A 46 7.05 15.33 -8.79
N VAL A 47 7.47 14.58 -7.78
CA VAL A 47 8.54 13.57 -7.89
C VAL A 47 7.95 12.20 -7.59
N SER A 48 8.43 11.17 -8.28
CA SER A 48 8.08 9.77 -7.99
C SER A 48 8.60 9.38 -6.61
N ASP A 49 7.86 8.52 -5.91
CA ASP A 49 8.36 7.92 -4.69
C ASP A 49 9.59 7.04 -5.00
N PRO A 50 10.57 6.98 -4.08
CA PRO A 50 11.72 6.10 -4.22
C PRO A 50 11.29 4.65 -4.43
N ALA A 51 11.98 3.93 -5.31
CA ALA A 51 11.80 2.50 -5.42
C ALA A 51 12.20 1.83 -4.09
N GLN A 52 11.27 1.09 -3.50
CA GLN A 52 11.56 0.27 -2.32
C GLN A 52 12.11 -1.07 -2.82
N TYR A 53 13.38 -1.33 -2.55
CA TYR A 53 14.03 -2.61 -2.82
C TYR A 53 14.11 -3.40 -1.51
N GLU A 54 13.84 -4.71 -1.56
CA GLU A 54 14.29 -5.64 -0.52
C GLU A 54 15.73 -6.04 -0.86
N GLU A 55 16.62 -6.07 0.14
CA GLU A 55 17.94 -6.73 -0.03
C GLU A 55 17.70 -8.24 -0.11
N ASP A 56 18.10 -8.86 -1.23
CA ASP A 56 17.98 -10.31 -1.50
C ASP A 56 18.66 -11.20 -0.45
#